data_AF-X1A397-F1
#
_entry.id   AF-X1A397-F1
#
_cell.length_a   1.000
_cell.length_b   1.000
_cell.length_c   1.000
_cell.angle_alpha   90.00
_cell.angle_beta   90.00
_cell.angle_gamma   90.00
#
_symmetry.space_group_name_H-M   'P 1'
#
loop_
_entity.id
_entity.type
_entity.pdbx_description
1 polymer ?
#
loop_
_entity_poly.entity_id
_entity_poly.type
_entity_poly.pdbx_seq_one_letter_code
_entity_poly.pdbx_strand_id
1 'polypeptide(L)'
;MNTNLSINLFIVIGLIVIGLVIVLYAQFKKKKIKPNYRLFFILGMTWVPLGVVFYKTTRNIGFLIMGVIFLIIGLINKDKWGETVVVNPQKKKLLIGLILTGLLVLITFLLKYFK
;
A
#
# COMPACT_ATOMS: atom_id res chain seq x y z
N MET A 1 -17.86 -21.01 -0.87
CA MET A 1 -16.56 -20.85 -0.16
C MET A 1 -16.81 -20.05 1.11
N ASN A 2 -16.31 -20.50 2.26
CA ASN A 2 -16.67 -19.99 3.59
C ASN A 2 -16.31 -18.49 3.72
N THR A 3 -17.28 -17.62 4.03
CA THR A 3 -17.11 -16.15 4.15
C THR A 3 -15.98 -15.79 5.12
N ASN A 4 -15.83 -16.58 6.19
CA ASN A 4 -14.76 -16.48 7.19
C ASN A 4 -13.34 -16.61 6.60
N LEU A 5 -13.15 -17.44 5.57
CA LEU A 5 -11.84 -17.63 4.92
C LEU A 5 -11.42 -16.36 4.16
N SER A 6 -12.38 -15.66 3.57
CA SER A 6 -12.17 -14.43 2.81
C SER A 6 -11.71 -13.27 3.70
N ILE A 7 -12.39 -13.10 4.83
CA ILE A 7 -12.11 -12.04 5.80
C ILE A 7 -10.71 -12.24 6.40
N ASN A 8 -10.37 -13.48 6.77
CA ASN A 8 -9.06 -13.82 7.32
C ASN A 8 -7.91 -13.53 6.33
N LEU A 9 -8.10 -13.80 5.04
CA LEU A 9 -7.09 -13.53 4.01
C LEU A 9 -6.78 -12.02 3.90
N PHE A 10 -7.80 -11.16 3.91
CA PHE A 10 -7.60 -9.71 3.80
C PHE A 10 -6.96 -9.09 5.04
N ILE A 11 -7.26 -9.62 6.24
CA ILE A 11 -6.58 -9.23 7.47
C ILE A 11 -5.08 -9.56 7.38
N VAL A 12 -4.75 -10.77 6.91
CA VAL A 12 -3.35 -11.19 6.73
C VAL A 12 -2.62 -10.30 5.72
N ILE A 13 -3.24 -9.97 4.60
CA ILE A 13 -2.68 -9.04 3.60
C ILE A 13 -2.45 -7.65 4.21
N GLY A 14 -3.42 -7.11 4.95
CA GLY A 14 -3.29 -5.81 5.63
C GLY A 14 -2.12 -5.79 6.62
N LEU A 15 -1.96 -6.85 7.41
CA LEU A 15 -0.84 -7.01 8.34
C LEU A 15 0.51 -7.10 7.63
N ILE A 16 0.59 -7.81 6.50
CA ILE A 16 1.82 -7.89 5.69
C ILE A 16 2.21 -6.50 5.19
N VAL A 17 1.27 -5.71 4.65
CA VAL A 17 1.55 -4.37 4.15
C VAL A 17 1.96 -3.42 5.28
N ILE A 18 1.28 -3.47 6.44
CA ILE A 18 1.66 -2.70 7.64
C ILE A 18 3.07 -3.07 8.10
N GLY A 19 3.38 -4.35 8.22
CA GLY A 19 4.72 -4.84 8.59
C GLY A 19 5.80 -4.34 7.63
N LEU A 20 5.51 -4.32 6.33
CA LEU A 20 6.42 -3.84 5.30
C LEU A 20 6.67 -2.32 5.42
N VAL A 21 5.63 -1.55 5.72
CA VAL A 21 5.72 -0.10 5.96
C VAL A 21 6.55 0.21 7.20
N ILE A 22 6.37 -0.55 8.29
CA ILE A 22 7.15 -0.43 9.53
C ILE A 22 8.62 -0.74 9.26
N VAL A 23 8.92 -1.81 8.52
CA VAL A 23 10.30 -2.19 8.16
C VAL A 23 10.95 -1.10 7.31
N LEU A 24 10.24 -0.55 6.32
CA LEU A 24 10.74 0.56 5.51
C LEU A 24 11.03 1.78 6.38
N TYR A 25 10.11 2.16 7.26
CA TYR A 25 10.28 3.28 8.20
C TYR A 25 11.49 3.09 9.13
N ALA A 26 11.65 1.90 9.71
CA ALA A 26 12.78 1.56 10.57
C ALA A 26 14.13 1.62 9.82
N GLN A 27 14.16 1.16 8.56
CA GLN A 27 15.36 1.27 7.72
C GLN A 27 15.68 2.71 7.33
N PHE A 28 14.67 3.55 7.07
CA PHE A 28 14.86 4.98 6.84
C PHE A 28 15.48 5.67 8.06
N LYS A 29 15.00 5.33 9.27
CA LYS A 29 15.56 5.85 10.54
C LYS A 29 17.01 5.41 10.77
N LYS A 30 17.34 4.13 10.57
CA LYS A 30 18.70 3.60 10.84
C LYS A 30 19.76 4.09 9.84
N LYS A 31 19.42 4.25 8.55
CA LYS A 31 20.40 4.58 7.51
C LYS A 31 20.46 6.06 7.14
N LYS A 32 19.74 6.96 7.85
CA LYS A 32 19.52 8.37 7.46
C LYS A 32 19.10 8.52 6.00
N ILE A 33 18.42 7.50 5.44
CA ILE A 33 17.99 7.53 4.05
C ILE A 33 16.77 8.43 4.00
N LYS A 34 16.84 9.49 3.20
CA LYS A 34 15.71 10.40 3.00
C LYS A 34 14.49 9.61 2.51
N PRO A 35 13.31 9.78 3.13
CA PRO A 35 12.08 9.13 2.67
C PRO A 35 11.75 9.61 1.25
N ASN A 36 11.38 8.69 0.37
CA ASN A 36 10.87 9.08 -0.95
C ASN A 36 9.39 9.44 -0.80
N TYR A 37 9.08 10.72 -0.64
CA TYR A 37 7.70 11.17 -0.45
C TYR A 37 6.82 10.98 -1.68
N ARG A 38 7.43 11.01 -2.88
CA ARG A 38 6.74 10.68 -4.13
C ARG A 38 6.23 9.25 -4.13
N LEU A 39 6.94 8.34 -3.45
CA LEU A 39 6.49 6.97 -3.30
C LEU A 39 5.23 6.86 -2.42
N PHE A 40 5.17 7.58 -1.30
CA PHE A 40 3.97 7.59 -0.45
C PHE A 40 2.76 8.10 -1.25
N PHE A 41 2.95 9.11 -2.09
CA PHE A 41 1.91 9.57 -3.00
C PHE A 41 1.43 8.48 -3.98
N ILE A 42 2.34 7.77 -4.65
CA ILE A 42 2.01 6.67 -5.59
C ILE A 42 1.28 5.53 -4.86
N LEU A 43 1.72 5.17 -3.66
CA LEU A 43 1.03 4.18 -2.83
C LEU A 43 -0.38 4.66 -2.48
N GLY A 44 -0.54 5.91 -2.04
CA GLY A 44 -1.85 6.49 -1.75
C GLY A 44 -2.80 6.43 -2.96
N MET A 45 -2.32 6.87 -4.13
CA MET A 45 -3.08 6.81 -5.39
C MET A 45 -3.49 5.38 -5.79
N THR A 46 -2.73 4.37 -5.38
CA THR A 46 -3.02 2.96 -5.67
C THR A 46 -4.00 2.37 -4.64
N TRP A 47 -3.79 2.65 -3.36
CA TRP A 47 -4.54 2.06 -2.25
C TRP A 47 -5.90 2.74 -2.00
N VAL A 48 -6.06 4.03 -2.31
CA VAL A 48 -7.35 4.73 -2.15
C VAL A 48 -8.44 4.12 -3.03
N PRO A 49 -8.28 3.95 -4.36
CA PRO A 49 -9.29 3.31 -5.20
C PRO A 49 -9.59 1.88 -4.75
N LEU A 50 -8.57 1.12 -4.36
CA LEU A 50 -8.75 -0.22 -3.77
C LEU A 50 -9.64 -0.14 -2.52
N GLY A 51 -9.34 0.78 -1.60
CA GLY A 51 -10.09 0.97 -0.37
C GLY A 51 -11.56 1.32 -0.62
N VAL A 52 -11.87 2.13 -1.63
CA VAL A 52 -13.25 2.46 -2.01
C VAL A 52 -14.00 1.20 -2.48
N VAL A 53 -13.38 0.40 -3.34
CA VAL A 53 -13.97 -0.85 -3.85
C VAL A 53 -14.22 -1.83 -2.70
N PHE A 54 -13.24 -1.99 -1.82
CA PHE A 54 -13.35 -2.87 -0.65
C PHE A 54 -14.41 -2.40 0.34
N TYR A 55 -14.48 -1.09 0.62
CA TYR A 55 -15.47 -0.52 1.52
C TYR A 55 -16.90 -0.78 1.01
N LYS A 56 -17.15 -0.60 -0.29
CA LYS A 56 -18.50 -0.83 -0.84
C LYS A 56 -18.98 -2.27 -0.64
N THR A 57 -18.10 -3.24 -0.78
CA THR A 57 -18.49 -4.66 -0.79
C THR A 57 -18.38 -5.33 0.58
N THR A 58 -17.40 -4.93 1.39
CA THR A 58 -17.10 -5.59 2.68
C THR A 58 -17.39 -4.70 3.89
N ARG A 59 -17.75 -3.43 3.68
CA ARG A 59 -17.85 -2.38 4.70
C ARG A 59 -16.54 -2.14 5.48
N ASN A 60 -15.42 -2.70 5.02
CA ASN A 60 -14.11 -2.51 5.62
C ASN A 60 -13.46 -1.22 5.10
N ILE A 61 -13.19 -0.29 6.00
CA ILE A 61 -12.64 1.03 5.68
C ILE A 61 -11.10 1.10 5.83
N GLY A 62 -10.45 0.05 6.34
CA GLY A 62 -9.03 0.07 6.70
C GLY A 62 -8.11 0.40 5.54
N PHE A 63 -8.32 -0.21 4.38
CA PHE A 63 -7.54 0.07 3.16
C PHE A 63 -7.73 1.50 2.65
N LEU A 64 -8.93 2.07 2.82
CA LEU A 64 -9.21 3.44 2.45
C LEU A 64 -8.47 4.43 3.34
N ILE A 65 -8.55 4.25 4.67
CA ILE A 65 -7.83 5.09 5.64
C ILE A 65 -6.32 5.02 5.37
N MET A 66 -5.78 3.83 5.16
CA MET A 66 -4.36 3.62 4.84
C MET A 66 -3.95 4.34 3.56
N GLY A 67 -4.72 4.17 2.48
CA GLY A 67 -4.46 4.85 1.21
C GLY A 67 -4.47 6.37 1.37
N VAL A 68 -5.45 6.91 2.10
CA VAL A 68 -5.57 8.35 2.36
C VAL A 68 -4.37 8.87 3.16
N ILE A 69 -3.92 8.15 4.19
CA ILE A 69 -2.74 8.52 4.98
C ILE A 69 -1.51 8.61 4.08
N PHE A 70 -1.25 7.61 3.22
CA PHE A 70 -0.12 7.66 2.29
C PHE A 70 -0.23 8.79 1.28
N LEU A 71 -1.44 9.04 0.76
CA LEU A 71 -1.71 10.14 -0.14
C LEU A 71 -1.37 11.49 0.51
N ILE A 72 -1.83 11.72 1.74
CA ILE A 72 -1.59 12.94 2.52
C ILE A 72 -0.09 13.11 2.80
N ILE A 73 0.60 12.06 3.29
CA ILE A 73 2.04 12.11 3.57
C ILE A 73 2.82 12.48 2.30
N GLY A 74 2.44 11.89 1.16
CA GLY A 74 3.05 12.19 -0.13
C GLY A 74 2.81 13.62 -0.61
N LEU A 75 1.58 14.14 -0.46
CA LEU A 75 1.20 15.49 -0.87
C LEU A 75 1.81 16.59 0.01
N ILE A 76 1.79 16.43 1.34
CA ILE A 76 2.37 17.41 2.27
C ILE A 76 3.87 17.61 2.01
N ASN A 77 4.55 16.56 1.56
CA ASN A 77 5.98 16.59 1.27
C ASN A 77 6.28 16.65 -0.25
N LYS A 78 5.39 17.28 -1.04
CA LYS A 78 5.57 17.40 -2.50
C LYS A 78 6.84 18.15 -2.92
N ASP A 79 7.26 19.08 -2.09
CA ASP A 79 8.51 19.84 -2.20
C ASP A 79 9.74 18.92 -2.26
N LYS A 80 9.67 17.75 -1.63
CA LYS A 80 10.77 16.78 -1.54
C LYS A 80 10.70 15.69 -2.63
N TRP A 81 9.79 15.78 -3.60
CA TRP A 81 9.65 14.76 -4.66
C TRP A 81 10.85 14.66 -5.59
N GLY A 82 11.68 15.70 -5.67
CA GLY A 82 12.87 15.79 -6.51
C GLY A 82 14.19 15.42 -5.83
N GLU A 83 14.18 15.11 -4.52
CA GLU A 83 15.38 14.59 -3.87
C GLU A 83 15.68 13.21 -4.46
N THR A 84 16.71 13.12 -5.30
CA THR A 84 17.14 11.90 -5.97
C THR A 84 17.71 10.93 -4.94
N VAL A 85 16.83 10.23 -4.24
CA VAL A 85 17.20 9.05 -3.48
C VAL A 85 17.63 8.03 -4.52
N VAL A 86 18.94 7.75 -4.63
CA VAL A 86 19.47 6.67 -5.47
C VAL A 86 18.68 5.40 -5.14
N VAL A 87 17.78 5.02 -6.06
CA VAL A 87 16.86 3.92 -5.83
C VAL A 87 17.69 2.65 -5.95
N ASN A 88 18.10 2.09 -4.81
CA ASN A 88 18.74 0.79 -4.77
C ASN A 88 17.88 -0.20 -5.59
N PRO A 89 18.46 -0.97 -6.52
CA PRO A 89 17.74 -1.95 -7.34
C PRO A 89 16.83 -2.88 -6.52
N GLN A 90 17.23 -3.23 -5.30
CA GLN A 90 16.41 -4.02 -4.37
C GLN A 90 15.14 -3.28 -3.93
N LYS A 91 15.22 -1.97 -3.66
CA LYS A 91 14.04 -1.15 -3.34
C LYS A 91 13.07 -1.08 -4.52
N LYS A 92 13.59 -0.93 -5.75
CA LYS A 92 12.75 -0.93 -6.97
C LYS A 92 11.97 -2.25 -7.11
N LYS A 93 12.62 -3.39 -6.87
CA LYS A 93 11.97 -4.71 -6.88
C LYS A 93 10.89 -4.84 -5.80
N LEU A 94 11.17 -4.34 -4.59
CA LEU A 94 10.20 -4.32 -3.48
C LEU A 94 8.96 -3.49 -3.80
N LEU A 95 9.15 -2.35 -4.46
CA LEU A 95 8.07 -1.46 -4.90
C LEU A 95 7.19 -2.08 -5.97
N ILE A 96 7.81 -2.68 -6.99
CA ILE A 96 7.08 -3.43 -8.00
C ILE A 96 6.32 -4.57 -7.33
N GLY A 97 6.94 -5.27 -6.38
CA GLY A 97 6.28 -6.28 -5.56
C GLY A 97 5.04 -5.74 -4.85
N LEU A 98 5.12 -4.60 -4.18
CA LEU A 98 3.98 -3.96 -3.48
C LEU A 98 2.83 -3.60 -4.42
N ILE A 99 3.13 -3.01 -5.58
CA ILE A 99 2.14 -2.65 -6.60
C ILE A 99 1.49 -3.93 -7.15
N LEU A 100 2.29 -4.94 -7.48
CA LEU A 100 1.81 -6.24 -7.96
C LEU A 100 0.95 -6.95 -6.90
N THR A 101 1.32 -6.86 -5.62
CA THR A 101 0.54 -7.45 -4.52
C THR A 101 -0.81 -6.74 -4.41
N GLY A 102 -0.83 -5.40 -4.45
CA GLY A 102 -2.08 -4.63 -4.47
C GLY A 102 -2.98 -5.00 -5.66
N LEU A 103 -2.41 -5.12 -6.86
CA LEU A 103 -3.12 -5.56 -8.07
C LEU A 103 -3.65 -6.99 -7.95
N LEU A 104 -2.86 -7.93 -7.44
CA LEU A 104 -3.27 -9.32 -7.24
C LEU A 104 -4.45 -9.43 -6.26
N VAL A 105 -4.41 -8.64 -5.19
CA VAL A 105 -5.50 -8.55 -4.20
C VAL A 105 -6.76 -8.00 -4.84
N LEU A 106 -6.64 -6.98 -5.71
CA LEU A 106 -7.78 -6.45 -6.46
C LEU A 106 -8.35 -7.48 -7.43
N ILE A 107 -7.51 -8.19 -8.20
CA ILE A 107 -7.95 -9.19 -9.19
C ILE A 107 -8.67 -10.36 -8.51
N THR A 108 -8.06 -10.94 -7.47
CA THR A 108 -8.65 -12.04 -6.70
C THR A 108 -9.98 -11.65 -6.06
N PHE A 109 -10.09 -10.40 -5.62
CA PHE A 109 -11.34 -9.84 -5.12
C PHE A 109 -12.40 -9.70 -6.23
N LEU A 110 -12.06 -9.09 -7.35
CA LEU A 110 -12.99 -8.89 -8.49
C LEU A 110 -13.53 -10.23 -9.01
N LEU A 111 -12.68 -11.23 -9.20
CA LEU A 111 -13.06 -12.57 -9.66
C LEU A 111 -14.02 -13.31 -8.72
N LYS A 112 -14.02 -12.96 -7.42
CA LYS A 112 -14.81 -13.63 -6.40
C LYS A 112 -16.14 -12.93 -6.10
N TYR A 113 -16.18 -11.61 -6.22
CA TYR A 113 -17.36 -10.81 -5.89
C TYR A 113 -18.20 -10.38 -7.10
N PHE A 114 -17.66 -10.46 -8.32
CA PHE A 114 -18.39 -10.19 -9.56
C PHE A 114 -18.65 -11.44 -10.41
N LYS A 115 -18.56 -12.63 -9.79
CA LYS A 115 -18.97 -13.91 -10.36
C LYS A 115 -20.21 -14.40 -9.64
#